data_AF-A0A1Q9S1M1-F1
#
_entry.id   AF-A0A1Q9S1M1-F1
#
_cell.length_a   1.000
_cell.length_b   1.000
_cell.length_c   1.000
_cell.angle_alpha   90.00
_cell.angle_beta   90.00
_cell.angle_gamma   90.00
#
_symmetry.space_group_name_H-M   'P 1'
#
loop_
_entity.id
_entity.type
_entity.pdbx_description
1 polymer ?
#
loop_
_entity_poly.entity_id
_entity_poly.type
_entity_poly.pdbx_seq_one_letter_code
_entity_poly.pdbx_strand_id
1 'polypeptide(L)'
;MALPFVAGVALLTLPDLIGLDVITPLAQLVALRPYLLVGLAILVPVLLVLTRWVRGTLLAAAGVIVVLVIAAGVVAPRAVSTTPVPAGGHPLTVAAFNTYSGGADVAGVAALIRDERPDLVSLVEAGTTFRSKLAPLVEPLGYHLVTAVGEPDGDLGGVTAVVADHLGDVRSSIYTATPFPRVELEGGGLGELRFVAFHTLAPRRGDVPQWHSDVSLVSQWCAGPQPAVIAGDFNATFDHSVFRSASAGCGDAAAQRGDGLVPTWPTWLPGWLGPQIDHVLATDPIVAETFEVRDLPGSDHRAVLTRLRIPDGVMPGTGSPSPPQ
;
A
#
# COMPACT_ATOMS: atom_id res chain seq x y z
N MET A 1 22.04 25.64 22.53
CA MET A 1 21.47 24.28 22.63
C MET A 1 20.13 24.12 21.92
N ALA A 2 19.22 25.10 21.95
CA ALA A 2 17.91 24.99 21.29
C ALA A 2 17.98 24.67 19.78
N LEU A 3 18.85 25.36 19.03
CA LEU A 3 18.93 25.18 17.58
C LEU A 3 19.41 23.75 17.17
N PRO A 4 20.54 23.21 17.71
CA PRO A 4 20.91 21.82 17.44
C PRO A 4 19.85 20.80 17.84
N PHE A 5 19.13 21.05 18.95
CA PHE A 5 18.03 20.18 19.38
C PHE A 5 16.87 20.18 18.38
N VAL A 6 16.42 21.36 17.95
CA VAL A 6 15.34 21.49 16.94
C VAL A 6 15.78 20.88 15.61
N ALA A 7 17.03 21.08 15.20
CA ALA A 7 17.59 20.46 14.01
C ALA A 7 17.57 18.93 14.09
N GLY A 8 17.92 18.35 15.25
CA GLY A 8 17.82 16.90 15.47
C GLY A 8 16.37 16.39 15.40
N VAL A 9 15.42 17.12 16.01
CA VAL A 9 13.98 16.80 15.94
C VAL A 9 13.48 16.87 14.49
N ALA A 10 13.85 17.91 13.75
CA ALA A 10 13.49 18.08 12.35
C ALA A 10 14.08 16.97 11.47
N LEU A 11 15.36 16.61 11.68
CA LEU A 11 16.03 15.55 10.94
C LEU A 11 15.33 14.18 11.10
N LEU A 12 14.83 13.87 12.31
CA LEU A 12 14.14 12.61 12.57
C LEU A 12 12.70 12.60 12.05
N THR A 13 12.02 13.76 12.01
CA THR A 13 10.59 13.85 11.68
C THR A 13 10.35 14.13 10.19
N LEU A 14 11.23 14.93 9.58
CA LEU A 14 11.15 15.44 8.22
C LEU A 14 12.45 15.18 7.42
N PRO A 15 13.03 13.96 7.46
CA PRO A 15 14.27 13.67 6.72
C PRO A 15 14.09 13.80 5.20
N ASP A 16 12.87 13.57 4.72
CA ASP A 16 12.45 13.64 3.32
C ASP A 16 12.51 15.04 2.71
N LEU A 17 12.36 16.10 3.51
CA LEU A 17 12.47 17.47 3.00
C LEU A 17 13.88 17.82 2.51
N ILE A 18 14.87 17.02 2.89
CA ILE A 18 16.27 17.14 2.47
C ILE A 18 16.80 15.84 1.83
N GLY A 19 15.90 14.93 1.45
CA GLY A 19 16.24 13.67 0.75
C GLY A 19 17.04 12.67 1.57
N LEU A 20 16.92 12.71 2.90
CA LEU A 20 17.60 11.75 3.81
C LEU A 20 16.70 10.58 4.23
N ASP A 21 15.46 10.53 3.78
CA ASP A 21 14.55 9.40 3.99
C ASP A 21 14.89 8.16 3.16
N VAL A 22 16.01 8.20 2.42
CA VAL A 22 16.54 7.09 1.61
C VAL A 22 17.86 6.54 2.18
N ILE A 23 18.16 6.82 3.45
CA ILE A 23 19.31 6.27 4.18
C ILE A 23 18.88 5.63 5.50
N THR A 24 19.55 4.54 5.90
CA THR A 24 19.32 3.92 7.22
C THR A 24 19.92 4.80 8.33
N PRO A 25 19.24 5.04 9.47
CA PRO A 25 17.94 4.48 9.88
C PRO A 25 16.71 5.35 9.52
N LEU A 26 16.90 6.45 8.78
CA LEU A 26 15.85 7.43 8.52
C LEU A 26 14.75 6.88 7.60
N ALA A 27 15.11 6.03 6.63
CA ALA A 27 14.14 5.32 5.79
C ALA A 27 13.15 4.49 6.62
N GLN A 28 13.58 3.88 7.72
CA GLN A 28 12.69 3.09 8.58
C GLN A 28 11.91 3.97 9.56
N LEU A 29 12.55 5.01 10.10
CA LEU A 29 11.92 5.90 11.09
C LEU A 29 10.83 6.78 10.48
N VAL A 30 10.99 7.21 9.23
CA VAL A 30 10.02 8.10 8.59
C VAL A 30 8.66 7.43 8.40
N ALA A 31 8.62 6.10 8.23
CA ALA A 31 7.39 5.30 8.17
C ALA A 31 6.55 5.40 9.47
N LEU A 32 7.17 5.75 10.59
CA LEU A 32 6.53 5.92 11.90
C LEU A 32 6.18 7.38 12.22
N ARG A 33 6.22 8.28 11.23
CA ARG A 33 5.97 9.72 11.42
C ARG A 33 4.69 10.02 12.20
N PRO A 34 3.52 9.37 11.99
CA PRO A 34 2.33 9.65 12.80
C PRO A 34 2.58 9.52 14.31
N TYR A 35 3.36 8.52 14.74
CA TYR A 35 3.71 8.31 16.15
C TYR A 35 4.76 9.31 16.64
N LEU A 36 5.70 9.72 15.78
CA LEU A 36 6.61 10.83 16.09
C LEU A 36 5.83 12.11 16.39
N LEU A 37 4.76 12.41 15.64
CA LEU A 37 3.92 13.58 15.90
C LEU A 37 3.22 13.53 17.26
N VAL A 38 2.74 12.36 17.68
CA VAL A 38 2.21 12.18 19.04
C VAL A 38 3.29 12.48 20.07
N GLY A 39 4.50 11.98 19.87
CA GLY A 39 5.65 12.29 20.72
C GLY A 39 5.97 13.79 20.77
N LEU A 40 5.97 14.48 19.63
CA LEU A 40 6.21 15.93 19.57
C LEU A 40 5.08 16.72 20.25
N ALA A 41 3.82 16.31 20.08
CA ALA A 41 2.68 16.95 20.74
C ALA A 41 2.77 16.84 22.27
N ILE A 42 3.31 15.74 22.80
CA ILE A 42 3.60 15.57 24.23
C ILE A 42 4.84 16.36 24.67
N LEU A 43 5.86 16.44 23.81
CA LEU A 43 7.12 17.13 24.12
C LEU A 43 6.95 18.66 24.23
N VAL A 44 6.10 19.27 23.42
CA VAL A 44 5.84 20.72 23.46
C VAL A 44 5.44 21.23 24.85
N PRO A 45 4.40 20.70 25.54
CA PRO A 45 4.04 21.17 26.88
C PRO A 45 5.14 20.91 27.90
N VAL A 46 5.91 19.82 27.79
CA VAL A 46 7.07 19.56 28.65
C VAL A 46 8.11 20.67 28.50
N LEU A 47 8.46 21.03 27.27
CA LEU A 47 9.40 22.13 27.00
C LEU A 47 8.86 23.47 27.53
N LEU A 48 7.56 23.73 27.39
CA LEU A 48 6.90 24.93 27.92
C LEU A 48 6.96 25.00 29.44
N VAL A 49 6.78 23.90 30.17
CA VAL A 49 6.94 23.86 31.64
C VAL A 49 8.38 24.15 32.04
N LEU A 50 9.35 23.62 31.31
CA LEU A 50 10.78 23.81 31.56
C LEU A 50 11.26 25.25 31.30
N THR A 51 10.48 26.09 30.62
CA THR A 51 10.81 27.52 30.41
C THR A 51 11.00 28.30 31.71
N ARG A 52 10.40 27.83 32.80
CA ARG A 52 10.58 28.42 34.14
C ARG A 52 11.95 28.17 34.76
N TRP A 53 12.67 27.15 34.30
CA TRP A 53 13.88 26.64 34.95
C TRP A 53 15.11 26.67 34.04
N VAL A 54 14.92 26.50 32.73
CA VAL A 54 16.02 26.34 31.77
C VAL A 54 15.92 27.38 30.66
N ARG A 55 16.93 28.27 30.57
CA ARG A 55 17.02 29.29 29.52
C ARG A 55 17.11 28.64 28.13
N GLY A 56 16.35 29.16 27.15
CA GLY A 56 16.37 28.71 25.77
C GLY A 56 15.36 27.60 25.41
N THR A 57 14.66 27.01 26.38
CA THR A 57 13.60 26.02 26.14
C THR A 57 12.37 26.59 25.43
N LEU A 58 12.10 27.89 25.57
CA LEU A 58 11.02 28.56 24.81
C LEU A 58 11.30 28.53 23.30
N LEU A 59 12.55 28.81 22.90
CA LEU A 59 12.96 28.72 21.50
C LEU A 59 12.92 27.28 20.98
N ALA A 60 13.29 26.31 21.83
CA ALA A 60 13.16 24.90 21.50
C ALA A 60 11.69 24.49 21.30
N ALA A 61 10.79 24.91 22.19
CA ALA A 61 9.35 24.66 22.08
C ALA A 61 8.78 25.28 20.80
N ALA A 62 9.10 26.54 20.50
CA ALA A 62 8.68 27.21 19.27
C ALA A 62 9.19 26.47 18.01
N GLY A 63 10.46 26.03 18.00
CA GLY A 63 11.01 25.24 16.90
C GLY A 63 10.33 23.88 16.73
N VAL A 64 10.05 23.17 17.83
CA VAL A 64 9.34 21.88 17.78
C VAL A 64 7.90 22.07 17.29
N ILE A 65 7.22 23.15 17.68
CA ILE A 65 5.88 23.49 17.17
C ILE A 65 5.92 23.67 15.65
N VAL A 66 6.92 24.38 15.12
CA VAL A 66 7.08 24.56 13.66
C VAL A 66 7.24 23.20 12.96
N VAL A 67 8.12 22.32 13.48
CA VAL A 67 8.30 20.96 12.93
C VAL A 67 7.00 20.17 12.98
N LEU A 68 6.29 20.20 14.12
CA LEU A 68 5.02 19.51 14.31
C LEU A 68 3.96 20.00 13.30
N VAL A 69 3.83 21.31 13.10
CA VAL A 69 2.85 21.88 12.14
C VAL A 69 3.16 21.45 10.71
N ILE A 70 4.43 21.51 10.29
CA ILE A 70 4.83 21.08 8.95
C ILE A 70 4.53 19.59 8.74
N ALA A 71 4.97 18.75 9.68
CA ALA A 71 4.78 17.31 9.58
C ALA A 71 3.29 16.92 9.68
N ALA A 72 2.49 17.62 10.50
CA ALA A 72 1.05 17.43 10.54
C ALA A 72 0.39 17.80 9.20
N GLY A 73 0.87 18.84 8.50
CA GLY A 73 0.40 19.19 7.16
C GLY A 73 0.65 18.12 6.10
N VAL A 74 1.72 17.33 6.26
CA VAL A 74 2.03 16.18 5.38
C VAL A 74 1.15 14.96 5.70
N VAL A 75 0.86 14.72 6.98
CA VAL A 75 0.14 13.52 7.45
C VAL A 75 -1.38 13.68 7.38
N ALA A 76 -1.91 14.85 7.76
CA ALA A 76 -3.35 15.07 7.94
C ALA A 76 -4.22 14.77 6.71
N PRO A 77 -3.82 15.08 5.45
CA PRO A 77 -4.65 14.79 4.28
C PRO A 77 -5.00 13.30 4.12
N ARG A 78 -4.15 12.40 4.62
CA ARG A 78 -4.37 10.93 4.54
C ARG A 78 -5.48 10.44 5.46
N ALA A 79 -5.85 11.23 6.47
CA ALA A 79 -6.85 10.90 7.48
C ALA A 79 -8.22 11.52 7.21
N VAL A 80 -8.40 12.20 6.06
CA VAL A 80 -9.63 12.92 5.74
C VAL A 80 -10.13 12.47 4.38
N SER A 81 -11.32 11.85 4.35
CA SER A 81 -11.98 11.54 3.08
C SER A 81 -12.42 12.82 2.40
N THR A 82 -11.89 13.08 1.20
CA THR A 82 -12.22 14.28 0.41
C THR A 82 -12.60 13.98 -1.04
N THR A 83 -12.49 12.71 -1.46
CA THR A 83 -12.72 12.31 -2.86
C THR A 83 -14.17 11.82 -3.05
N PRO A 84 -15.01 12.53 -3.84
CA PRO A 84 -16.35 12.05 -4.15
C PRO A 84 -16.31 10.78 -5.00
N VAL A 85 -17.22 9.84 -4.73
CA VAL A 85 -17.41 8.65 -5.58
C VAL A 85 -18.29 9.02 -6.78
N PRO A 86 -17.82 8.79 -8.03
CA PRO A 86 -18.65 8.99 -9.21
C PRO A 86 -19.88 8.09 -9.22
N ALA A 87 -21.02 8.59 -9.74
CA ALA A 87 -22.26 7.81 -9.81
C ALA A 87 -22.28 6.76 -10.95
N GLY A 88 -21.44 6.94 -11.98
CA GLY A 88 -21.29 6.02 -13.11
C GLY A 88 -19.95 5.28 -13.05
N GLY A 89 -19.79 4.25 -13.88
CA GLY A 89 -18.64 3.36 -13.86
C GLY A 89 -18.98 1.95 -13.36
N HIS A 90 -18.06 1.02 -13.61
CA HIS A 90 -18.12 -0.36 -13.16
C HIS A 90 -17.43 -0.54 -11.82
N PRO A 91 -18.04 -1.27 -10.87
CA PRO A 91 -17.34 -1.64 -9.65
C PRO A 91 -16.25 -2.69 -9.98
N LEU A 92 -15.08 -2.56 -9.37
CA LEU A 92 -14.01 -3.55 -9.37
C LEU A 92 -13.52 -3.75 -7.94
N THR A 93 -13.64 -4.96 -7.41
CA THR A 93 -13.23 -5.31 -6.06
C THR A 93 -11.82 -5.90 -6.11
N VAL A 94 -10.90 -5.30 -5.36
CA VAL A 94 -9.48 -5.66 -5.34
C VAL A 94 -9.05 -5.94 -3.92
N ALA A 95 -8.34 -7.06 -3.73
CA ALA A 95 -7.68 -7.37 -2.47
C ALA A 95 -6.16 -7.46 -2.66
N ALA A 96 -5.40 -7.10 -1.62
CA ALA A 96 -3.96 -7.32 -1.58
C ALA A 96 -3.54 -7.87 -0.21
N PHE A 97 -2.62 -8.82 -0.20
CA PHE A 97 -2.18 -9.46 1.02
C PHE A 97 -0.78 -10.08 0.90
N ASN A 98 0.14 -9.66 1.76
CA ASN A 98 1.40 -10.36 1.97
C ASN A 98 1.15 -11.61 2.84
N THR A 99 1.52 -12.77 2.32
CA THR A 99 1.26 -14.07 2.96
C THR A 99 2.35 -14.53 3.91
N TYR A 100 3.37 -13.68 4.16
CA TYR A 100 4.50 -13.96 5.05
C TYR A 100 5.22 -15.27 4.70
N SER A 101 5.84 -15.28 3.52
CA SER A 101 6.54 -16.44 2.94
C SER A 101 5.66 -17.69 2.89
N GLY A 102 4.40 -17.53 2.48
CA GLY A 102 3.41 -18.59 2.43
C GLY A 102 2.96 -19.13 3.80
N GLY A 103 3.24 -18.40 4.88
CA GLY A 103 2.87 -18.73 6.26
C GLY A 103 1.40 -18.45 6.61
N ALA A 104 0.71 -17.63 5.81
CA ALA A 104 -0.69 -17.29 6.00
C ALA A 104 -1.62 -18.52 6.01
N ASP A 105 -2.72 -18.41 6.75
CA ASP A 105 -3.76 -19.42 6.75
C ASP A 105 -4.49 -19.46 5.41
N VAL A 106 -4.20 -20.52 4.63
CA VAL A 106 -4.77 -20.75 3.30
C VAL A 106 -6.31 -20.82 3.35
N ALA A 107 -6.89 -21.39 4.42
CA ALA A 107 -8.34 -21.47 4.57
C ALA A 107 -8.95 -20.08 4.83
N GLY A 108 -8.29 -19.24 5.62
CA GLY A 108 -8.63 -17.84 5.82
C GLY A 108 -8.60 -17.02 4.53
N VAL A 109 -7.55 -17.18 3.70
CA VAL A 109 -7.47 -16.52 2.39
C VAL A 109 -8.59 -16.98 1.45
N ALA A 110 -8.85 -18.29 1.38
CA ALA A 110 -9.95 -18.83 0.58
C ALA A 110 -11.33 -18.36 1.09
N ALA A 111 -11.51 -18.21 2.41
CA ALA A 111 -12.72 -17.68 3.00
C ALA A 111 -12.93 -16.21 2.63
N LEU A 112 -11.89 -15.37 2.69
CA LEU A 112 -11.95 -13.99 2.22
C LEU A 112 -12.38 -13.93 0.76
N ILE A 113 -11.79 -14.75 -0.12
CA ILE A 113 -12.14 -14.78 -1.56
C ILE A 113 -13.60 -15.22 -1.76
N ARG A 114 -14.06 -16.24 -1.03
CA ARG A 114 -15.44 -16.73 -1.12
C ARG A 114 -16.46 -15.69 -0.68
N ASP A 115 -16.18 -15.01 0.44
CA ASP A 115 -17.14 -14.17 1.14
C ASP A 115 -17.20 -12.76 0.52
N GLU A 116 -16.04 -12.20 0.15
CA GLU A 116 -15.93 -10.85 -0.43
C GLU A 116 -15.98 -10.84 -1.96
N ARG A 117 -15.72 -12.00 -2.60
CA ARG A 117 -15.70 -12.17 -4.07
C ARG A 117 -14.91 -11.08 -4.80
N PRO A 118 -13.63 -10.84 -4.45
CA PRO A 118 -12.80 -9.89 -5.17
C PRO A 118 -12.69 -10.30 -6.64
N ASP A 119 -12.62 -9.34 -7.55
CA ASP A 119 -12.40 -9.61 -8.98
C ASP A 119 -10.92 -9.97 -9.22
N LEU A 120 -10.04 -9.34 -8.44
CA LEU A 120 -8.58 -9.48 -8.52
C LEU A 120 -7.98 -9.51 -7.11
N VAL A 121 -7.01 -10.40 -6.89
CA VAL A 121 -6.24 -10.46 -5.64
C VAL A 121 -4.74 -10.47 -5.94
N SER A 122 -4.00 -9.57 -5.29
CA SER A 122 -2.54 -9.59 -5.26
C SER A 122 -2.05 -10.30 -3.99
N LEU A 123 -1.51 -11.51 -4.14
CA LEU A 123 -0.87 -12.25 -3.05
C LEU A 123 0.64 -12.16 -3.22
N VAL A 124 1.32 -11.53 -2.26
CA VAL A 124 2.77 -11.39 -2.27
C VAL A 124 3.40 -12.27 -1.19
N GLU A 125 4.68 -12.59 -1.37
CA GLU A 125 5.34 -13.71 -0.69
C GLU A 125 4.55 -15.03 -0.82
N ALA A 126 3.87 -15.20 -1.94
CA ALA A 126 3.02 -16.34 -2.28
C ALA A 126 3.49 -16.94 -3.61
N GLY A 127 4.31 -17.99 -3.52
CA GLY A 127 4.87 -18.70 -4.67
C GLY A 127 4.10 -19.97 -4.97
N THR A 128 4.78 -20.91 -5.65
CA THR A 128 4.18 -22.15 -6.13
C THR A 128 3.62 -23.02 -4.99
N THR A 129 4.29 -23.02 -3.83
CA THR A 129 3.86 -23.83 -2.69
C THR A 129 2.56 -23.29 -2.10
N PHE A 130 2.47 -21.98 -1.86
CA PHE A 130 1.23 -21.37 -1.40
C PHE A 130 0.09 -21.54 -2.42
N ARG A 131 0.36 -21.26 -3.71
CA ARG A 131 -0.59 -21.48 -4.81
C ARG A 131 -1.14 -22.91 -4.81
N SER A 132 -0.29 -23.92 -4.67
CA SER A 132 -0.71 -25.34 -4.73
C SER A 132 -1.72 -25.72 -3.66
N LYS A 133 -1.70 -25.02 -2.51
CA LYS A 133 -2.65 -25.23 -1.41
C LYS A 133 -3.92 -24.40 -1.59
N LEU A 134 -3.79 -23.18 -2.12
CA LEU A 134 -4.92 -22.26 -2.30
C LEU A 134 -5.80 -22.63 -3.50
N ALA A 135 -5.19 -23.00 -4.63
CA ALA A 135 -5.88 -23.25 -5.89
C ALA A 135 -7.07 -24.22 -5.76
N PRO A 136 -6.94 -25.40 -5.09
CA PRO A 136 -8.07 -26.33 -4.92
C PRO A 136 -9.27 -25.74 -4.14
N LEU A 137 -9.07 -24.67 -3.37
CA LEU A 137 -10.14 -24.03 -2.59
C LEU A 137 -10.84 -22.90 -3.36
N VAL A 138 -10.15 -22.26 -4.31
CA VAL A 138 -10.67 -21.08 -5.02
C VAL A 138 -11.03 -21.35 -6.47
N GLU A 139 -10.40 -22.33 -7.13
CA GLU A 139 -10.78 -22.75 -8.49
C GLU A 139 -12.25 -23.19 -8.57
N PRO A 140 -12.80 -23.98 -7.62
CA PRO A 140 -14.23 -24.30 -7.61
C PRO A 140 -15.15 -23.09 -7.38
N LEU A 141 -14.62 -21.96 -6.91
CA LEU A 141 -15.35 -20.71 -6.72
C LEU A 141 -15.37 -19.84 -7.98
N GLY A 142 -14.72 -20.28 -9.07
CA GLY A 142 -14.61 -19.53 -10.33
C GLY A 142 -13.43 -18.56 -10.34
N TYR A 143 -12.26 -19.04 -9.92
CA TYR A 143 -11.01 -18.27 -9.95
C TYR A 143 -9.87 -19.08 -10.56
N HIS A 144 -8.96 -18.41 -11.26
CA HIS A 144 -7.68 -18.99 -11.65
C HIS A 144 -6.51 -18.19 -11.08
N LEU A 145 -5.34 -18.82 -11.01
CA LEU A 145 -4.15 -18.26 -10.35
C LEU A 145 -2.97 -18.19 -11.32
N VAL A 146 -2.34 -17.02 -11.37
CA VAL A 146 -1.10 -16.77 -12.12
C VAL A 146 0.01 -16.48 -11.12
N THR A 147 1.09 -17.28 -11.13
CA THR A 147 2.21 -17.12 -10.21
C THR A 147 3.48 -16.76 -10.96
N ALA A 148 4.19 -15.75 -10.46
CA ALA A 148 5.57 -15.47 -10.78
C ALA A 148 6.45 -15.82 -9.57
N VAL A 149 7.62 -16.43 -9.83
CA VAL A 149 8.62 -16.72 -8.81
C VAL A 149 9.91 -16.00 -9.21
N GLY A 150 10.47 -15.22 -8.29
CA GLY A 150 11.75 -14.55 -8.45
C GLY A 150 12.77 -15.05 -7.43
N GLU A 151 13.71 -14.19 -7.06
CA GLU A 151 14.81 -14.52 -6.14
C GLU A 151 14.60 -13.81 -4.79
N PRO A 152 14.54 -14.54 -3.66
CA PRO A 152 14.84 -15.97 -3.52
C PRO A 152 13.69 -16.88 -3.96
N ASP A 153 14.05 -18.05 -4.50
CA ASP A 153 13.10 -19.11 -4.87
C ASP A 153 12.11 -19.45 -3.74
N GLY A 154 10.91 -19.88 -4.13
CA GLY A 154 9.86 -20.33 -3.22
C GLY A 154 8.81 -19.26 -2.95
N ASP A 155 8.16 -19.35 -1.79
CA ASP A 155 7.06 -18.44 -1.46
C ASP A 155 7.56 -17.02 -1.20
N LEU A 156 8.70 -16.84 -0.51
CA LEU A 156 9.25 -15.50 -0.21
C LEU A 156 9.40 -14.61 -1.45
N GLY A 157 10.05 -15.10 -2.51
CA GLY A 157 10.17 -14.37 -3.79
C GLY A 157 8.98 -14.55 -4.73
N GLY A 158 7.86 -15.10 -4.26
CA GLY A 158 6.69 -15.40 -5.08
C GLY A 158 5.63 -14.30 -5.07
N VAL A 159 5.01 -14.07 -6.22
CA VAL A 159 3.81 -13.24 -6.37
C VAL A 159 2.76 -14.04 -7.12
N THR A 160 1.58 -14.18 -6.53
CA THR A 160 0.43 -14.86 -7.13
C THR A 160 -0.74 -13.89 -7.30
N ALA A 161 -1.18 -13.70 -8.53
CA ALA A 161 -2.45 -13.03 -8.82
C ALA A 161 -3.58 -14.07 -8.86
N VAL A 162 -4.67 -13.82 -8.13
CA VAL A 162 -5.92 -14.59 -8.21
C VAL A 162 -6.93 -13.78 -9.01
N VAL A 163 -7.54 -14.38 -10.03
CA VAL A 163 -8.34 -13.70 -11.05
C VAL A 163 -9.71 -14.37 -11.14
N ALA A 164 -10.78 -13.59 -11.02
CA ALA A 164 -12.12 -14.13 -11.15
C ALA A 164 -12.43 -14.52 -12.61
N ASP A 165 -12.96 -15.70 -12.83
CA ASP A 165 -13.18 -16.27 -14.18
C ASP A 165 -14.20 -15.49 -15.01
N HIS A 166 -15.08 -14.72 -14.36
CA HIS A 166 -16.05 -13.86 -15.06
C HIS A 166 -15.37 -12.71 -15.82
N LEU A 167 -14.09 -12.41 -15.54
CA LEU A 167 -13.28 -11.48 -16.31
C LEU A 167 -12.87 -12.08 -17.68
N GLY A 168 -13.11 -13.37 -17.93
CA GLY A 168 -12.88 -14.00 -19.23
C GLY A 168 -11.40 -14.06 -19.63
N ASP A 169 -11.11 -13.69 -20.88
CA ASP A 169 -9.79 -13.83 -21.51
C ASP A 169 -8.74 -12.80 -21.03
N VAL A 170 -8.50 -12.75 -19.72
CA VAL A 170 -7.42 -11.96 -19.11
C VAL A 170 -6.08 -12.59 -19.46
N ARG A 171 -5.19 -11.80 -20.06
CA ARG A 171 -3.82 -12.19 -20.39
C ARG A 171 -2.88 -11.77 -19.26
N SER A 172 -1.91 -12.61 -18.96
CA SER A 172 -0.88 -12.32 -17.95
C SER A 172 0.50 -12.12 -18.56
N SER A 173 1.24 -11.13 -18.06
CA SER A 173 2.66 -10.94 -18.30
C SER A 173 3.42 -11.04 -16.98
N ILE A 174 4.53 -11.77 -16.99
CA ILE A 174 5.38 -11.97 -15.80
C ILE A 174 6.70 -11.23 -16.01
N TYR A 175 7.11 -10.46 -15.01
CA TYR A 175 8.38 -9.73 -15.02
C TYR A 175 9.22 -10.14 -13.81
N THR A 176 10.43 -10.64 -14.06
CA THR A 176 11.38 -11.16 -13.06
C THR A 176 12.69 -10.37 -13.03
N ALA A 177 12.71 -9.17 -13.62
CA ALA A 177 13.92 -8.33 -13.72
C ALA A 177 14.31 -7.65 -12.39
N THR A 178 13.45 -7.73 -11.38
CA THR A 178 13.62 -7.24 -10.01
C THR A 178 13.72 -8.43 -9.06
N PRO A 179 14.34 -8.29 -7.87
CA PRO A 179 14.43 -9.37 -6.88
C PRO A 179 13.05 -10.00 -6.60
N PHE A 180 12.03 -9.16 -6.39
CA PHE A 180 10.64 -9.60 -6.35
C PHE A 180 10.01 -9.47 -7.73
N PRO A 181 9.40 -10.53 -8.26
CA PRO A 181 8.74 -10.48 -9.55
C PRO A 181 7.41 -9.72 -9.44
N ARG A 182 6.78 -9.44 -10.57
CA ARG A 182 5.41 -8.94 -10.63
C ARG A 182 4.61 -9.66 -11.70
N VAL A 183 3.29 -9.68 -11.48
CA VAL A 183 2.31 -10.19 -12.45
C VAL A 183 1.47 -9.01 -12.92
N GLU A 184 1.43 -8.80 -14.24
CA GLU A 184 0.56 -7.81 -14.88
C GLU A 184 -0.56 -8.52 -15.63
N LEU A 185 -1.80 -8.04 -15.48
CA LEU A 185 -3.00 -8.61 -16.09
C LEU A 185 -3.72 -7.58 -16.96
N GLU A 186 -4.15 -7.99 -18.15
CA GLU A 186 -4.79 -7.11 -19.14
C GLU A 186 -5.81 -7.86 -20.01
N GLY A 187 -6.76 -7.13 -20.58
CA GLY A 187 -7.75 -7.68 -21.52
C GLY A 187 -8.93 -8.37 -20.83
N GLY A 188 -9.74 -9.09 -21.62
CA GLY A 188 -11.01 -9.62 -21.14
C GLY A 188 -11.92 -8.52 -20.58
N GLY A 189 -12.54 -8.80 -19.44
CA GLY A 189 -13.39 -7.86 -18.68
C GLY A 189 -12.64 -6.67 -18.09
N LEU A 190 -11.29 -6.68 -18.09
CA LEU A 190 -10.49 -5.52 -17.69
C LEU A 190 -10.47 -4.43 -18.76
N GLY A 191 -10.86 -4.72 -20.01
CA GLY A 191 -10.81 -3.74 -21.09
C GLY A 191 -9.40 -3.14 -21.26
N GLU A 192 -9.30 -1.82 -21.12
CA GLU A 192 -8.03 -1.06 -21.18
C GLU A 192 -7.26 -1.06 -19.85
N LEU A 193 -7.90 -1.49 -18.75
CA LEU A 193 -7.28 -1.50 -17.43
C LEU A 193 -6.14 -2.52 -17.35
N ARG A 194 -5.00 -2.07 -16.83
CA ARG A 194 -3.92 -2.93 -16.37
C ARG A 194 -4.01 -3.15 -14.87
N PHE A 195 -3.99 -4.41 -14.43
CA PHE A 195 -3.78 -4.74 -13.02
C PHE A 195 -2.36 -5.21 -12.78
N VAL A 196 -1.75 -4.78 -11.68
CA VAL A 196 -0.37 -5.12 -11.31
C VAL A 196 -0.34 -5.64 -9.87
N ALA A 197 -0.01 -6.93 -9.73
CA ALA A 197 0.35 -7.51 -8.44
C ALA A 197 1.82 -7.18 -8.15
N PHE A 198 2.07 -6.35 -7.15
CA PHE A 198 3.35 -5.67 -6.95
C PHE A 198 3.94 -5.92 -5.56
N HIS A 199 5.24 -6.20 -5.50
CA HIS A 199 5.98 -6.36 -4.25
C HIS A 199 7.35 -5.71 -4.40
N THR A 200 7.79 -4.95 -3.38
CA THR A 200 9.15 -4.39 -3.31
C THR A 200 9.94 -5.00 -2.15
N LEU A 201 11.27 -4.97 -2.26
CA LEU A 201 12.13 -5.33 -1.14
C LEU A 201 11.93 -4.37 0.03
N ALA A 202 11.85 -4.87 1.27
CA ALA A 202 11.82 -4.02 2.45
C ALA A 202 13.06 -3.11 2.57
N PRO A 203 12.94 -1.86 3.06
CA PRO A 203 14.07 -0.95 3.26
C PRO A 203 14.89 -1.38 4.49
N ARG A 204 15.42 -2.60 4.52
CA ARG A 204 16.32 -3.07 5.59
C ARG A 204 17.69 -2.43 5.44
N ARG A 205 18.50 -2.51 6.49
CA ARG A 205 19.89 -2.04 6.43
C ARG A 205 20.64 -2.80 5.33
N GLY A 206 21.13 -2.07 4.32
CA GLY A 206 21.81 -2.65 3.14
C GLY A 206 20.93 -2.73 1.90
N ASP A 207 19.61 -2.79 2.08
CA ASP A 207 18.63 -3.01 1.01
C ASP A 207 17.99 -1.71 0.50
N VAL A 208 18.16 -0.59 1.22
CA VAL A 208 17.54 0.71 0.89
C VAL A 208 17.76 1.17 -0.57
N PRO A 209 18.94 1.04 -1.19
CA PRO A 209 19.12 1.42 -2.60
C PRO A 209 18.27 0.58 -3.57
N GLN A 210 18.10 -0.71 -3.29
CA GLN A 210 17.28 -1.61 -4.09
C GLN A 210 15.80 -1.33 -3.86
N TRP A 211 15.36 -1.21 -2.59
CA TRP A 211 13.98 -0.78 -2.25
C TRP A 211 13.60 0.51 -2.96
N HIS A 212 14.48 1.51 -2.95
CA HIS A 212 14.24 2.78 -3.64
C HIS A 212 14.02 2.56 -5.15
N SER A 213 14.86 1.72 -5.76
CA SER A 213 14.75 1.40 -7.19
C SER A 213 13.45 0.66 -7.51
N ASP A 214 13.06 -0.31 -6.67
CA ASP A 214 11.83 -1.08 -6.80
C ASP A 214 10.61 -0.16 -6.68
N VAL A 215 10.52 0.66 -5.62
CA VAL A 215 9.42 1.62 -5.42
C VAL A 215 9.32 2.63 -6.57
N SER A 216 10.45 3.04 -7.15
CA SER A 216 10.46 3.98 -8.29
C SER A 216 9.76 3.42 -9.53
N LEU A 217 9.65 2.09 -9.69
CA LEU A 217 8.98 1.45 -10.82
C LEU A 217 7.48 1.79 -10.88
N VAL A 218 6.87 2.16 -9.74
CA VAL A 218 5.45 2.54 -9.67
C VAL A 218 5.11 3.67 -10.65
N SER A 219 6.08 4.56 -10.90
CA SER A 219 5.92 5.67 -11.85
C SER A 219 5.61 5.23 -13.28
N GLN A 220 6.00 4.01 -13.68
CA GLN A 220 5.72 3.48 -15.01
C GLN A 220 4.22 3.30 -15.25
N TRP A 221 3.45 3.03 -14.20
CA TRP A 221 2.00 2.89 -14.27
C TRP A 221 1.30 4.20 -13.90
N CYS A 222 1.70 4.86 -12.82
CA CYS A 222 1.02 6.07 -12.36
C CYS A 222 1.20 7.28 -13.28
N ALA A 223 2.32 7.37 -14.01
CA ALA A 223 2.53 8.37 -15.06
C ALA A 223 2.31 7.80 -16.48
N GLY A 224 1.91 6.54 -16.57
CA GLY A 224 1.66 5.85 -17.84
C GLY A 224 0.36 6.31 -18.50
N PRO A 225 0.23 6.16 -19.84
CA PRO A 225 -1.00 6.55 -20.55
C PRO A 225 -2.15 5.54 -20.37
N GLN A 226 -1.85 4.33 -19.92
CA GLN A 226 -2.83 3.26 -19.74
C GLN A 226 -3.39 3.28 -18.31
N PRO A 227 -4.72 3.22 -18.12
CA PRO A 227 -5.32 3.12 -16.80
C PRO A 227 -4.77 1.90 -16.04
N ALA A 228 -4.43 2.07 -14.77
CA ALA A 228 -3.82 1.02 -13.98
C ALA A 228 -4.36 0.94 -12.55
N VAL A 229 -4.40 -0.28 -12.01
CA VAL A 229 -4.52 -0.59 -10.58
C VAL A 229 -3.28 -1.38 -10.15
N ILE A 230 -2.58 -0.90 -9.14
CA ILE A 230 -1.37 -1.51 -8.59
C ILE A 230 -1.65 -1.88 -7.14
N ALA A 231 -1.53 -3.15 -6.80
CA ALA A 231 -1.92 -3.68 -5.50
C ALA A 231 -0.85 -4.61 -4.92
N GLY A 232 -0.54 -4.46 -3.63
CA GLY A 232 0.40 -5.33 -2.92
C GLY A 232 1.15 -4.63 -1.79
N ASP A 233 2.32 -5.16 -1.44
CA ASP A 233 3.20 -4.63 -0.40
C ASP A 233 4.29 -3.78 -1.04
N PHE A 234 4.25 -2.48 -0.76
CA PHE A 234 5.21 -1.51 -1.30
C PHE A 234 6.37 -1.27 -0.34
N ASN A 235 6.33 -1.85 0.86
CA ASN A 235 7.28 -1.62 1.94
C ASN A 235 7.55 -0.11 2.17
N ALA A 236 6.56 0.73 1.88
CA ALA A 236 6.69 2.17 1.85
C ALA A 236 5.36 2.83 2.22
N THR A 237 5.44 3.87 3.04
CA THR A 237 4.33 4.78 3.32
C THR A 237 4.44 6.06 2.50
N PHE A 238 3.36 6.86 2.46
CA PHE A 238 3.38 8.25 1.96
C PHE A 238 4.36 9.19 2.68
N ASP A 239 5.00 8.77 3.77
CA ASP A 239 6.04 9.56 4.43
C ASP A 239 7.39 9.49 3.68
N HIS A 240 7.58 8.49 2.82
CA HIS A 240 8.75 8.39 1.94
C HIS A 240 8.56 9.25 0.69
N SER A 241 9.56 10.07 0.37
CA SER A 241 9.63 10.90 -0.82
C SER A 241 9.60 10.07 -2.10
N VAL A 242 10.32 8.95 -2.15
CA VAL A 242 10.35 8.06 -3.33
C VAL A 242 8.95 7.53 -3.65
N PHE A 243 8.21 7.04 -2.65
CA PHE A 243 6.85 6.54 -2.84
C PHE A 243 5.90 7.64 -3.30
N ARG A 244 5.89 8.81 -2.63
CA ARG A 244 5.09 9.96 -3.06
C ARG A 244 5.37 10.39 -4.50
N SER A 245 6.64 10.37 -4.90
CA SER A 245 7.04 10.79 -6.24
C SER A 245 6.68 9.75 -7.29
N ALA A 246 6.85 8.45 -6.99
CA ALA A 246 6.57 7.36 -7.90
C ALA A 246 5.08 7.11 -8.08
N SER A 247 4.28 7.35 -7.04
CA SER A 247 2.82 7.24 -7.10
C SER A 247 2.14 8.50 -7.64
N ALA A 248 2.89 9.51 -8.09
CA ALA A 248 2.31 10.73 -8.66
C ALA A 248 1.49 10.38 -9.91
N GLY A 249 0.22 10.79 -9.94
CA GLY A 249 -0.76 10.41 -10.97
C GLY A 249 -1.67 9.24 -10.59
N CYS A 250 -1.40 8.57 -9.46
CA CYS A 250 -2.32 7.65 -8.84
C CYS A 250 -2.95 8.25 -7.57
N GLY A 251 -4.21 7.87 -7.31
CA GLY A 251 -4.82 7.94 -5.99
C GLY A 251 -4.62 6.64 -5.22
N ASP A 252 -4.41 6.75 -3.91
CA ASP A 252 -4.39 5.59 -3.00
C ASP A 252 -5.78 5.39 -2.38
N ALA A 253 -6.26 4.14 -2.41
CA ALA A 253 -7.59 3.80 -1.96
C ALA A 253 -7.84 4.17 -0.50
N ALA A 254 -6.87 3.90 0.39
CA ALA A 254 -6.99 4.20 1.82
C ALA A 254 -7.05 5.71 2.05
N ALA A 255 -6.14 6.47 1.46
CA ALA A 255 -6.09 7.93 1.59
C ALA A 255 -7.37 8.60 1.05
N GLN A 256 -7.91 8.15 -0.07
CA GLN A 256 -9.17 8.66 -0.61
C GLN A 256 -10.35 8.46 0.36
N ARG A 257 -10.30 7.41 1.21
CA ARG A 257 -11.33 7.10 2.22
C ARG A 257 -11.02 7.66 3.61
N GLY A 258 -9.89 8.35 3.78
CA GLY A 258 -9.45 8.85 5.09
C GLY A 258 -8.83 7.78 5.99
N ASP A 259 -8.54 6.61 5.44
CA ASP A 259 -7.94 5.47 6.14
C ASP A 259 -6.45 5.32 5.83
N GLY A 260 -5.81 6.34 5.25
CA GLY A 260 -4.39 6.32 4.86
C GLY A 260 -3.39 6.31 6.03
N LEU A 261 -3.89 6.22 7.27
CA LEU A 261 -3.11 6.01 8.50
C LEU A 261 -3.40 4.66 9.17
N VAL A 262 -4.32 3.83 8.64
CA VAL A 262 -4.67 2.54 9.23
C VAL A 262 -3.54 1.54 8.98
N PRO A 263 -2.85 1.05 10.03
CA PRO A 263 -1.68 0.18 9.87
C PRO A 263 -2.02 -1.16 9.20
N THR A 264 -1.14 -1.63 8.32
CA THR A 264 -1.24 -2.96 7.72
C THR A 264 -0.16 -3.91 8.23
N TRP A 265 0.90 -3.37 8.84
CA TRP A 265 1.98 -4.14 9.45
C TRP A 265 2.43 -3.49 10.77
N PRO A 266 2.84 -4.28 11.79
CA PRO A 266 2.74 -5.73 11.89
C PRO A 266 1.48 -6.19 12.64
N THR A 267 1.08 -7.45 12.48
CA THR A 267 -0.04 -8.06 13.23
C THR A 267 0.30 -8.39 14.68
N TRP A 268 1.58 -8.48 15.05
CA TRP A 268 2.00 -8.67 16.45
C TRP A 268 1.86 -7.41 17.32
N LEU A 269 1.50 -6.27 16.72
CA LEU A 269 1.06 -5.06 17.41
C LEU A 269 -0.46 -4.87 17.27
N PRO A 270 -1.11 -4.14 18.21
CA PRO A 270 -2.50 -3.74 18.05
C PRO A 270 -2.74 -3.01 16.73
N GLY A 271 -3.90 -3.21 16.10
CA GLY A 271 -4.22 -2.67 14.76
C GLY A 271 -4.28 -1.13 14.62
N TRP A 272 -3.93 -0.38 15.66
CA TRP A 272 -3.74 1.07 15.62
C TRP A 272 -2.26 1.48 15.72
N LEU A 273 -1.33 0.51 15.74
CA LEU A 273 0.11 0.74 15.85
C LEU A 273 0.88 0.03 14.73
N GLY A 274 1.69 0.80 14.02
CA GLY A 274 2.48 0.37 12.86
C GLY A 274 2.28 1.25 11.62
N PRO A 275 3.08 1.05 10.56
CA PRO A 275 2.88 1.71 9.28
C PRO A 275 1.79 1.03 8.41
N GLN A 276 1.26 1.78 7.46
CA GLN A 276 0.50 1.27 6.32
C GLN A 276 1.49 1.16 5.14
N ILE A 277 1.82 -0.08 4.76
CA ILE A 277 2.78 -0.38 3.67
C ILE A 277 2.17 -1.22 2.55
N ASP A 278 0.96 -1.76 2.77
CA ASP A 278 0.17 -2.45 1.78
C ASP A 278 -0.82 -1.46 1.17
N HIS A 279 -0.82 -1.33 -0.15
CA HIS A 279 -1.56 -0.30 -0.86
C HIS A 279 -2.35 -0.85 -2.05
N VAL A 280 -3.42 -0.14 -2.41
CA VAL A 280 -4.07 -0.25 -3.72
C VAL A 280 -4.07 1.15 -4.34
N LEU A 281 -3.21 1.34 -5.34
CA LEU A 281 -3.07 2.56 -6.10
C LEU A 281 -3.88 2.45 -7.40
N ALA A 282 -4.55 3.51 -7.81
CA ALA A 282 -5.26 3.56 -9.08
C ALA A 282 -5.05 4.90 -9.79
N THR A 283 -4.86 4.87 -11.11
CA THR A 283 -4.74 6.09 -11.93
C THR A 283 -6.06 6.84 -12.02
N ASP A 284 -6.00 8.18 -12.10
CA ASP A 284 -7.20 8.97 -12.37
C ASP A 284 -7.87 8.57 -13.72
N PRO A 285 -9.22 8.61 -13.82
CA PRO A 285 -10.19 9.02 -12.81
C PRO A 285 -10.80 7.83 -12.02
N ILE A 286 -10.04 6.76 -11.77
CA ILE A 286 -10.49 5.64 -10.94
C ILE A 286 -10.53 6.06 -9.47
N VAL A 287 -11.65 5.78 -8.80
CA VAL A 287 -11.87 6.22 -7.41
C VAL A 287 -12.21 5.03 -6.53
N ALA A 288 -11.62 4.93 -5.35
CA ALA A 288 -12.03 3.97 -4.33
C ALA A 288 -13.39 4.37 -3.75
N GLU A 289 -14.31 3.42 -3.65
CA GLU A 289 -15.59 3.57 -2.97
C GLU A 289 -15.46 3.22 -1.50
N THR A 290 -14.75 2.13 -1.22
CA THR A 290 -14.48 1.59 0.11
C THR A 290 -13.01 1.23 0.24
N PHE A 291 -12.49 1.23 1.46
CA PHE A 291 -11.19 0.68 1.80
C PHE A 291 -11.29 0.05 3.18
N GLU A 292 -10.75 -1.15 3.33
CA GLU A 292 -10.88 -1.93 4.54
C GLU A 292 -9.63 -2.74 4.81
N VAL A 293 -9.24 -2.82 6.09
CA VAL A 293 -8.12 -3.64 6.56
C VAL A 293 -8.66 -4.85 7.32
N ARG A 294 -8.07 -6.03 7.10
CA ARG A 294 -8.50 -7.30 7.67
C ARG A 294 -7.33 -8.10 8.24
N ASP A 295 -7.45 -8.52 9.49
CA ASP A 295 -6.53 -9.47 10.09
C ASP A 295 -6.82 -10.88 9.55
N LEU A 296 -5.83 -11.52 8.96
CA LEU A 296 -5.87 -12.93 8.57
C LEU A 296 -4.82 -13.72 9.38
N PRO A 297 -5.16 -14.91 9.91
CA PRO A 297 -4.20 -15.70 10.66
C PRO A 297 -2.96 -16.10 9.84
N GLY A 298 -1.82 -16.24 10.51
CA GLY A 298 -0.59 -16.79 9.91
C GLY A 298 0.29 -15.80 9.14
N SER A 299 -0.14 -14.54 8.96
CA SER A 299 0.69 -13.47 8.38
C SER A 299 1.05 -12.40 9.40
N ASP A 300 2.20 -11.75 9.21
CA ASP A 300 2.56 -10.51 9.91
C ASP A 300 1.94 -9.26 9.26
N HIS A 301 1.28 -9.40 8.10
CA HIS A 301 0.50 -8.36 7.45
C HIS A 301 -1.01 -8.54 7.65
N ARG A 302 -1.73 -7.45 7.42
CA ARG A 302 -3.19 -7.39 7.31
C ARG A 302 -3.55 -7.26 5.85
N ALA A 303 -4.57 -7.99 5.41
CA ALA A 303 -5.08 -7.86 4.05
C ALA A 303 -5.77 -6.50 3.88
N VAL A 304 -5.62 -5.90 2.71
CA VAL A 304 -6.37 -4.71 2.30
C VAL A 304 -7.41 -5.12 1.26
N LEU A 305 -8.62 -4.59 1.38
CA LEU A 305 -9.74 -4.82 0.47
C LEU A 305 -10.32 -3.47 0.07
N THR A 306 -10.52 -3.27 -1.22
CA THR A 306 -11.13 -2.05 -1.75
C THR A 306 -12.11 -2.37 -2.86
N ARG A 307 -13.20 -1.61 -2.90
CA ARG A 307 -14.05 -1.52 -4.07
C ARG A 307 -13.69 -0.24 -4.81
N LEU A 308 -13.33 -0.36 -6.07
CA LEU A 308 -13.01 0.75 -6.96
C LEU A 308 -14.18 1.01 -7.90
N ARG A 309 -14.39 2.27 -8.28
CA ARG A 309 -15.28 2.70 -9.35
C ARG A 309 -14.44 3.00 -10.59
N ILE A 310 -14.54 2.13 -11.59
CA ILE A 310 -13.80 2.22 -12.85
C ILE A 310 -14.66 2.93 -13.90
N PRO A 311 -14.17 3.94 -14.63
CA PRO A 311 -14.96 4.59 -15.68
C PRO A 311 -15.40 3.62 -16.78
N ASP A 312 -16.61 3.82 -17.34
CA ASP A 312 -17.17 2.95 -18.39
C ASP A 312 -16.29 2.87 -19.66
N GLY A 313 -15.55 3.95 -19.95
CA GLY A 313 -14.61 3.98 -21.07
C GLY A 313 -13.32 3.19 -20.85
N VAL A 314 -13.05 2.73 -19.62
CA VAL A 314 -11.87 1.93 -19.26
C VAL A 314 -12.21 0.45 -19.24
N MET A 315 -13.28 0.07 -18.52
CA MET A 315 -13.82 -1.28 -18.56
C MET A 315 -15.19 -1.25 -19.24
N PRO A 316 -15.35 -1.82 -20.45
CA PRO A 316 -16.66 -2.04 -21.01
C PRO A 316 -17.29 -3.19 -20.23
N GLY A 317 -18.25 -2.89 -19.35
CA GLY A 317 -18.82 -3.87 -18.43
C GLY A 317 -19.09 -5.23 -19.06
N THR A 318 -18.76 -6.29 -18.32
CA THR A 318 -19.22 -7.64 -18.66
C THR A 318 -20.74 -7.58 -18.73
N GLY A 319 -21.30 -7.79 -19.92
CA GLY A 319 -22.72 -7.54 -20.18
C GLY A 319 -23.58 -8.16 -19.09
N SER A 320 -24.45 -7.37 -18.47
CA SER A 320 -25.49 -7.93 -17.61
C SER A 320 -26.26 -8.98 -18.43
N PRO A 321 -26.51 -10.19 -17.90
CA PRO A 321 -27.34 -11.14 -18.61
C PRO A 321 -28.69 -10.46 -18.87
N SER A 322 -29.08 -10.37 -20.14
CA SER A 322 -30.40 -9.86 -20.49
C SER A 322 -31.45 -10.69 -19.75
N PRO A 323 -32.49 -10.07 -19.16
CA PRO A 323 -33.55 -10.85 -18.52
C PRO A 323 -34.17 -11.78 -19.57
N PRO A 324 -34.53 -13.01 -19.20
CA PRO A 324 -35.15 -13.94 -20.14
C PRO A 324 -36.42 -13.31 -20.72
N GLN A 325 -36.50 -13.31 -22.05
CA GLN A 325 -37.74 -12.98 -22.78
C GLN A 325 -38.78 -14.10 -22.58
#